data_AF-A0A835ZK75-F1
#
_entry.id   AF-A0A835ZK75-F1
#
_cell.length_a   1.000
_cell.length_b   1.000
_cell.length_c   1.000
_cell.angle_alpha   90.00
_cell.angle_beta   90.00
_cell.angle_gamma   90.00
#
_symmetry.space_group_name_H-M   'P 1'
#
loop_
_entity.id
_entity.type
_entity.pdbx_description
1 polymer ?
#
loop_
_entity_poly.entity_id
_entity_poly.type
_entity_poly.pdbx_seq_one_letter_code
_entity_poly.pdbx_strand_id
1 'polypeptide(L)'
;MDAPRLVAACIRSLGSIVQESQTVTVNSFMCKRLAERTEKLLREPLTSLQLEQLDEQKQQQSADAEQQQQEQPTLEMLTALQEILGETLQFISQWVVRADRPIMHCWRTASNGKAVKNDLTDISSRLMREAENALHRFRATAVGFSELQRDEEDRNDELQDFIAMQEMIEKEMDSTTVSEEEMETLCGILGKLRWSADWHFIGFEEIPYASLTITGESIGEGGFGVIKKAYYAGVQVAVKELRPELRFNNSDLAAFRGQVKDLEELRRKIKLNAGLKFPYIVQLFGACTVPPTICLVMELSDHGSLYDVLKRAREK
;
A
#
# COMPACT_ATOMS: atom_id res chain seq x y z
N MET A 1 14.34 9.03 -34.71
CA MET A 1 15.47 9.38 -33.83
C MET A 1 16.54 8.32 -34.04
N ASP A 2 17.81 8.65 -33.87
CA ASP A 2 18.94 7.73 -33.80
C ASP A 2 19.07 7.14 -32.38
N ALA A 3 19.73 5.98 -32.26
CA ALA A 3 19.85 5.26 -30.99
C ALA A 3 20.52 6.09 -29.85
N PRO A 4 21.56 6.89 -30.10
CA PRO A 4 22.17 7.78 -29.09
C PRO A 4 21.20 8.80 -28.48
N ARG A 5 20.33 9.39 -29.31
CA ARG A 5 19.34 10.34 -28.81
C ARG A 5 18.25 9.65 -28.00
N LEU A 6 17.87 8.42 -28.35
CA LEU A 6 16.91 7.64 -27.58
C LEU A 6 17.47 7.22 -26.22
N VAL A 7 18.70 6.71 -26.15
CA VAL A 7 19.34 6.36 -24.87
C VAL A 7 19.40 7.58 -23.96
N ALA A 8 19.84 8.73 -24.48
CA ALA A 8 19.86 9.97 -23.73
C ALA A 8 18.45 10.43 -23.28
N ALA A 9 17.41 10.16 -24.07
CA ALA A 9 16.03 10.44 -23.70
C ALA A 9 15.56 9.53 -22.55
N CYS A 10 15.86 8.23 -22.61
CA CYS A 10 15.51 7.28 -21.54
C CYS A 10 16.17 7.66 -20.22
N ILE A 11 17.46 8.03 -20.24
CA ILE A 11 18.18 8.47 -19.03
C ILE A 11 17.56 9.73 -18.44
N ARG A 12 17.18 10.71 -19.28
CA ARG A 12 16.48 11.91 -18.82
C ARG A 12 15.13 11.58 -18.19
N SER A 13 14.31 10.76 -18.85
CA SER A 13 13.01 10.33 -18.35
C SER A 13 13.15 9.58 -17.02
N LEU A 14 14.16 8.72 -16.88
CA LEU A 14 14.47 8.03 -15.63
C LEU A 14 14.81 9.03 -14.50
N GLY A 15 15.65 10.02 -14.80
CA GLY A 15 15.97 11.09 -13.86
C GLY A 15 14.74 11.89 -13.42
N SER A 16 13.84 12.22 -14.36
CA SER A 16 12.59 12.90 -14.08
C SER A 16 11.66 12.06 -13.19
N ILE A 17 11.53 10.76 -13.44
CA ILE A 17 10.73 9.84 -12.61
C ILE A 17 11.22 9.86 -11.16
N VAL A 18 12.53 9.69 -10.96
CA VAL A 18 13.13 9.68 -9.62
C VAL A 18 12.91 11.03 -8.93
N GLN A 19 13.15 12.13 -9.63
CA GLN A 19 12.96 13.47 -9.08
C GLN A 19 11.50 13.74 -8.69
N GLU A 20 10.54 13.45 -9.58
CA GLU A 20 9.13 13.69 -9.31
C GLU A 20 8.59 12.84 -8.17
N SER A 21 9.04 11.58 -8.05
CA SER A 21 8.66 10.68 -6.96
C SER A 21 8.96 11.23 -5.56
N GLN A 22 9.97 12.09 -5.42
CA GLN A 22 10.33 12.74 -4.15
C GLN A 22 9.36 13.87 -3.76
N THR A 23 8.60 14.38 -4.73
CA THR A 23 7.65 15.49 -4.55
C THR A 23 6.19 15.06 -4.47
N VAL A 24 5.92 13.77 -4.66
CA VAL A 24 4.58 13.18 -4.55
C VAL A 24 4.10 13.27 -3.11
N THR A 25 2.86 13.74 -2.93
CA THR A 25 2.22 13.83 -1.61
C THR A 25 1.16 12.75 -1.42
N VAL A 26 0.36 12.45 -2.45
CA VAL A 26 -0.68 11.39 -2.42
C VAL A 26 -0.14 10.13 -3.09
N ASN A 27 -0.37 8.94 -2.55
CA ASN A 27 0.20 7.68 -3.07
C ASN A 27 1.75 7.70 -3.15
N SER A 28 2.38 8.40 -2.20
CA SER A 28 3.83 8.64 -2.17
C SER A 28 4.67 7.36 -2.02
N PHE A 29 4.21 6.37 -1.26
CA PHE A 29 4.95 5.12 -1.04
C PHE A 29 4.96 4.29 -2.31
N MET A 30 3.80 4.06 -2.91
CA MET A 30 3.68 3.32 -4.16
C MET A 30 4.41 4.00 -5.32
N CYS A 31 4.32 5.33 -5.45
CA CYS A 31 5.04 6.08 -6.49
C CYS A 31 6.56 6.01 -6.29
N LYS A 32 7.05 6.07 -5.04
CA LYS A 32 8.47 5.92 -4.73
C LYS A 32 8.96 4.51 -5.03
N ARG A 33 8.22 3.47 -4.63
CA ARG A 33 8.59 2.08 -4.92
C ARG A 33 8.65 1.81 -6.41
N LEU A 34 7.70 2.34 -7.17
CA LEU A 34 7.73 2.25 -8.63
C LEU A 34 9.00 2.89 -9.19
N ALA A 35 9.30 4.13 -8.80
CA ALA A 35 10.50 4.84 -9.24
C ALA A 35 11.81 4.12 -8.85
N GLU A 36 11.91 3.61 -7.63
CA GLU A 36 13.07 2.84 -7.14
C GLU A 36 13.28 1.56 -7.95
N ARG A 37 12.20 0.83 -8.27
CA ARG A 37 12.27 -0.37 -9.12
C ARG A 37 12.71 -0.02 -10.53
N THR A 38 12.11 1.03 -11.13
CA THR A 38 12.48 1.52 -12.46
C THR A 38 13.97 1.88 -12.52
N GLU A 39 14.44 2.63 -11.52
CA GLU A 39 15.83 3.07 -11.41
C GLU A 39 16.79 1.90 -11.25
N LYS A 40 16.48 0.99 -10.32
CA LYS A 40 17.30 -0.19 -10.05
C LYS A 40 17.45 -1.09 -11.28
N LEU A 41 16.41 -1.18 -12.11
CA LEU A 41 16.42 -2.01 -13.32
C LEU A 41 17.15 -1.35 -14.49
N LEU A 42 17.03 -0.04 -14.68
CA LEU A 42 17.42 0.62 -15.93
C LEU A 42 18.68 1.49 -15.84
N ARG A 43 19.08 1.93 -14.63
CA ARG A 43 20.19 2.88 -14.47
C ARG A 43 21.50 2.35 -15.04
N GLU A 44 21.91 1.15 -14.64
CA GLU A 44 23.17 0.55 -15.08
C GLU A 44 23.14 0.21 -16.59
N PRO A 45 22.13 -0.51 -17.13
CA PRO A 45 22.07 -0.83 -18.57
C PRO A 45 22.11 0.40 -19.47
N LEU A 46 21.34 1.45 -19.15
CA LEU A 46 21.31 2.68 -19.95
C LEU A 46 22.65 3.42 -19.92
N THR A 47 23.35 3.41 -18.79
CA THR A 47 24.66 4.06 -18.67
C THR A 47 25.71 3.32 -19.50
N SER A 48 25.72 1.99 -19.46
CA SER A 48 26.62 1.16 -20.27
C SER A 48 26.41 1.40 -21.76
N LEU A 49 25.14 1.41 -22.21
CA LEU A 49 24.80 1.72 -23.61
C LEU A 49 25.25 3.10 -24.05
N GLN A 50 25.09 4.10 -23.20
CA GLN A 50 25.52 5.46 -23.52
C GLN A 50 27.03 5.52 -23.75
N LEU A 51 27.81 4.77 -22.97
CA LEU A 51 29.27 4.67 -23.12
C LEU A 51 29.65 3.92 -24.41
N GLU A 52 29.01 2.78 -24.69
CA GLU A 52 29.23 2.00 -25.92
C GLU A 52 28.98 2.86 -27.16
N GLN A 53 27.87 3.58 -27.22
CA GLN A 53 27.53 4.44 -28.35
C GLN A 53 28.48 5.63 -28.51
N LEU A 54 29.01 6.19 -27.40
CA LEU A 54 30.03 7.23 -27.46
C LEU A 54 31.37 6.71 -27.99
N ASP A 55 31.71 5.45 -27.73
CA ASP A 55 32.92 4.83 -28.23
C ASP A 55 32.77 4.37 -29.69
N GLU A 56 31.61 3.87 -30.09
CA GLU A 56 31.26 3.59 -31.49
C GLU A 56 31.30 4.88 -32.33
N GLN A 57 30.73 5.99 -31.85
CA GLN A 57 30.81 7.29 -32.54
C GLN A 57 32.23 7.81 -32.72
N LYS A 58 33.17 7.45 -31.83
CA LYS A 58 34.60 7.79 -31.99
C LYS A 58 35.30 6.88 -33.00
N GLN A 59 34.81 5.65 -33.19
CA GLN A 59 35.40 4.64 -34.08
C GLN A 59 34.78 4.66 -35.49
N GLN A 60 33.55 5.14 -35.65
CA GLN A 60 32.82 5.24 -36.92
C GLN A 60 33.29 6.43 -37.78
N GLN A 61 34.48 6.32 -38.36
CA GLN A 61 34.89 7.06 -39.56
C GLN A 61 35.03 6.17 -40.81
N SER A 62 34.71 4.88 -40.73
CA SER A 62 34.75 3.98 -41.89
C SER A 62 34.00 2.66 -41.65
N ALA A 63 32.72 2.57 -42.06
CA ALA A 63 32.06 1.38 -42.62
C ALA A 63 30.52 1.51 -42.54
N ASP A 64 29.88 1.83 -43.66
CA ASP A 64 28.42 1.99 -43.78
C ASP A 64 27.85 0.88 -44.69
N ALA A 65 27.38 -0.23 -44.12
CA ALA A 65 26.40 -1.14 -44.75
C ALA A 65 25.90 -2.23 -43.78
N GLU A 66 26.79 -2.84 -42.99
CA GLU A 66 26.42 -3.96 -42.10
C GLU A 66 25.77 -3.50 -40.77
N GLN A 67 26.03 -2.26 -40.33
CA GLN A 67 25.46 -1.73 -39.08
C GLN A 67 23.96 -1.43 -39.12
N GLN A 68 23.41 -1.13 -40.31
CA GLN A 68 22.01 -0.72 -40.45
C GLN A 68 21.00 -1.85 -40.15
N GLN A 69 21.37 -3.12 -40.35
CA GLN A 69 20.49 -4.27 -40.03
C GLN A 69 20.49 -4.64 -38.54
N GLN A 70 21.52 -4.26 -37.78
CA GLN A 70 21.64 -4.56 -36.35
C GLN A 70 21.11 -3.42 -35.46
N GLU A 71 21.03 -2.19 -35.97
CA GLU A 71 20.47 -1.02 -35.27
C GLU A 71 18.94 -1.05 -35.12
N GLN A 72 18.22 -1.56 -36.13
CA GLN A 72 16.75 -1.53 -36.16
C GLN A 72 16.06 -2.20 -34.94
N PRO A 73 16.44 -3.41 -34.51
CA PRO A 73 15.82 -4.04 -33.34
C PRO A 73 16.18 -3.32 -32.02
N THR A 74 17.33 -2.64 -31.95
CA THR A 74 17.73 -1.83 -30.79
C THR A 74 16.91 -0.54 -30.72
N LEU A 75 16.63 0.07 -31.86
CA LEU A 75 15.80 1.27 -31.97
C LEU A 75 14.35 1.03 -31.53
N GLU A 76 13.76 -0.09 -31.95
CA GLU A 76 12.40 -0.49 -31.56
C GLU A 76 12.29 -0.69 -30.04
N MET A 77 13.24 -1.40 -29.45
CA MET A 77 13.29 -1.63 -28.00
C MET A 77 13.48 -0.32 -27.22
N LEU A 78 14.40 0.56 -27.63
CA LEU A 78 14.59 1.86 -26.98
C LEU A 78 13.36 2.76 -27.10
N THR A 79 12.61 2.64 -28.20
CA THR A 79 11.36 3.39 -28.39
C THR A 79 10.29 2.89 -27.42
N ALA A 80 10.09 1.57 -27.32
CA ALA A 80 9.15 0.98 -26.35
C ALA A 80 9.53 1.33 -24.89
N LEU A 81 10.83 1.33 -24.58
CA LEU A 81 11.32 1.75 -23.26
C LEU A 81 11.04 3.23 -22.99
N GLN A 82 11.21 4.09 -24.00
CA GLN A 82 10.91 5.51 -23.87
C GLN A 82 9.42 5.78 -23.67
N GLU A 83 8.55 5.03 -24.35
CA GLU A 83 7.10 5.12 -24.18
C GLU A 83 6.68 4.76 -22.76
N ILE A 84 7.14 3.63 -22.22
CA ILE A 84 6.75 3.21 -20.87
C ILE A 84 7.33 4.12 -19.77
N LEU A 85 8.53 4.67 -19.96
CA LEU A 85 9.09 5.69 -19.07
C LEU A 85 8.25 6.98 -19.12
N GLY A 86 7.74 7.36 -20.30
CA GLY A 86 6.83 8.48 -20.46
C GLY A 86 5.52 8.27 -19.71
N GLU A 87 4.90 7.10 -19.85
CA GLU A 87 3.68 6.73 -19.12
C GLU A 87 3.88 6.69 -17.60
N THR A 88 5.01 6.13 -17.15
CA THR A 88 5.38 6.06 -15.73
C THR A 88 5.51 7.46 -15.14
N LEU A 89 6.21 8.36 -15.85
CA LEU A 89 6.34 9.75 -15.44
C LEU A 89 4.97 10.43 -15.39
N GLN A 90 4.16 10.28 -16.44
CA GLN A 90 2.82 10.87 -16.50
C GLN A 90 1.93 10.40 -15.35
N PHE A 91 2.03 9.12 -14.95
CA PHE A 91 1.32 8.59 -13.80
C PHE A 91 1.80 9.22 -12.49
N ILE A 92 3.11 9.24 -12.23
CA ILE A 92 3.68 9.84 -11.00
C ILE A 92 3.32 11.32 -10.91
N SER A 93 3.39 12.07 -12.03
CA SER A 93 3.07 13.48 -12.10
C SER A 93 1.62 13.80 -11.71
N GLN A 94 0.68 12.85 -11.83
CA GLN A 94 -0.72 13.07 -11.43
C GLN A 94 -0.89 13.26 -9.92
N TRP A 95 0.08 12.77 -9.14
CA TRP A 95 0.04 12.75 -7.68
C TRP A 95 0.89 13.83 -7.00
N VAL A 96 1.58 14.65 -7.80
CA VAL A 96 2.36 15.79 -7.32
C VAL A 96 1.42 16.97 -7.10
N VAL A 97 1.41 17.54 -5.89
CA VAL A 97 0.69 18.79 -5.60
C VAL A 97 1.45 19.96 -6.21
N ARG A 98 0.74 20.76 -7.00
CA ARG A 98 1.29 21.94 -7.70
C ARG A 98 0.30 23.09 -7.59
N ALA A 99 0.75 24.32 -7.84
CA ALA A 99 -0.11 25.50 -7.76
C ALA A 99 -1.35 25.42 -8.70
N ASP A 100 -1.20 24.73 -9.83
CA ASP A 100 -2.25 24.45 -10.83
C ASP A 100 -3.07 23.18 -10.53
N ARG A 101 -2.62 22.34 -9.60
CA ARG A 101 -3.29 21.11 -9.14
C ARG A 101 -3.30 21.05 -7.62
N PRO A 102 -4.32 21.67 -6.98
CA PRO A 102 -4.42 21.69 -5.53
C PRO A 102 -4.70 20.28 -4.99
N ILE A 103 -4.37 20.07 -3.72
CA ILE A 103 -4.49 18.77 -3.03
C ILE A 103 -5.89 18.14 -3.16
N MET A 104 -6.95 18.97 -3.19
CA MET A 104 -8.35 18.56 -3.41
C MET A 104 -8.56 17.80 -4.72
N HIS A 105 -7.87 18.18 -5.80
CA HIS A 105 -7.94 17.49 -7.09
C HIS A 105 -7.31 16.09 -7.00
N CYS A 106 -6.16 15.99 -6.32
CA CYS A 106 -5.47 14.72 -6.09
C CYS A 106 -6.36 13.77 -5.27
N TRP A 107 -7.03 14.26 -4.23
CA TRP A 107 -7.92 13.44 -3.39
C TRP A 107 -9.16 12.93 -4.12
N ARG A 108 -9.82 13.75 -4.94
CA ARG A 108 -10.98 13.30 -5.73
C ARG A 108 -10.60 12.14 -6.64
N THR A 109 -9.42 12.21 -7.25
CA THR A 109 -8.88 11.16 -8.11
C THR A 109 -8.49 9.91 -7.29
N ALA A 110 -7.86 10.09 -6.12
CA ALA A 110 -7.48 9.00 -5.23
C ALA A 110 -8.67 8.28 -4.57
N SER A 111 -9.83 8.94 -4.43
CA SER A 111 -11.04 8.33 -3.86
C SER A 111 -11.56 7.13 -4.67
N ASN A 112 -11.11 6.96 -5.92
CA ASN A 112 -11.31 5.77 -6.72
C ASN A 112 -10.12 4.81 -6.57
N GLY A 113 -9.84 4.36 -5.34
CA GLY A 113 -8.66 3.55 -5.03
C GLY A 113 -8.52 2.27 -5.88
N LYS A 114 -9.64 1.70 -6.36
CA LYS A 114 -9.65 0.56 -7.27
C LYS A 114 -9.06 0.90 -8.65
N ALA A 115 -9.32 2.11 -9.18
CA ALA A 115 -8.71 2.57 -10.42
C ALA A 115 -7.21 2.80 -10.25
N VAL A 116 -6.80 3.48 -9.17
CA VAL A 116 -5.38 3.77 -8.89
C VAL A 116 -4.56 2.49 -8.77
N LYS A 117 -5.07 1.50 -8.04
CA LYS A 117 -4.40 0.20 -7.89
C LYS A 117 -4.27 -0.53 -9.23
N ASN A 118 -5.34 -0.54 -10.03
CA ASN A 118 -5.33 -1.19 -11.34
C ASN A 118 -4.33 -0.52 -12.28
N ASP A 119 -4.31 0.82 -12.33
CA ASP A 119 -3.40 1.60 -13.16
C ASP A 119 -1.94 1.35 -12.75
N LEU A 120 -1.66 1.33 -11.45
CA LEU A 120 -0.31 1.06 -10.95
C LEU A 120 0.13 -0.37 -11.22
N THR A 121 -0.78 -1.34 -11.07
CA THR A 121 -0.50 -2.75 -11.38
C THR A 121 -0.21 -2.93 -12.87
N ASP A 122 -0.96 -2.28 -13.75
CA ASP A 122 -0.74 -2.31 -15.20
C ASP A 122 0.60 -1.67 -15.59
N ILE A 123 0.87 -0.45 -15.11
CA ILE A 123 2.13 0.26 -15.38
C ILE A 123 3.32 -0.53 -14.85
N SER A 124 3.25 -1.03 -13.62
CA SER A 124 4.32 -1.85 -13.03
C SER A 124 4.54 -3.12 -13.84
N SER A 125 3.49 -3.86 -14.21
CA SER A 125 3.61 -5.09 -14.99
C SER A 125 4.23 -4.85 -16.37
N ARG A 126 3.79 -3.78 -17.05
CA ARG A 126 4.30 -3.40 -18.37
C ARG A 126 5.74 -2.91 -18.28
N LEU A 127 6.07 -2.10 -17.28
CA LEU A 127 7.44 -1.65 -17.03
C LEU A 127 8.38 -2.83 -16.79
N MET A 128 7.99 -3.77 -15.92
CA MET A 128 8.80 -4.96 -15.65
C MET A 128 9.01 -5.79 -16.91
N ARG A 129 7.95 -5.99 -17.70
CA ARG A 129 8.02 -6.73 -18.97
C ARG A 129 8.96 -6.06 -19.99
N GLU A 130 8.82 -4.76 -20.21
CA GLU A 130 9.66 -4.05 -21.19
C GLU A 130 11.10 -3.89 -20.67
N ALA A 131 11.30 -3.72 -19.36
CA ALA A 131 12.61 -3.75 -18.75
C ALA A 131 13.28 -5.12 -18.87
N GLU A 132 12.56 -6.22 -18.66
CA GLU A 132 13.05 -7.59 -18.85
C GLU A 132 13.41 -7.87 -20.32
N ASN A 133 12.56 -7.45 -21.27
CA ASN A 133 12.83 -7.54 -22.70
C ASN A 133 14.11 -6.78 -23.08
N ALA A 134 14.32 -5.61 -22.48
CA ALA A 134 15.51 -4.79 -22.67
C ALA A 134 16.75 -5.46 -22.03
N LEU A 135 16.65 -5.88 -20.76
CA LEU A 135 17.73 -6.52 -20.00
C LEU A 135 18.21 -7.84 -20.61
N HIS A 136 17.30 -8.66 -21.18
CA HIS A 136 17.65 -9.90 -21.87
C HIS A 136 18.57 -9.64 -23.08
N ARG A 137 18.46 -8.48 -23.73
CA ARG A 137 19.36 -8.06 -24.81
C ARG A 137 20.69 -7.50 -24.30
N PHE A 138 20.72 -6.94 -23.09
CA PHE A 138 21.92 -6.33 -22.49
C PHE A 138 22.83 -7.30 -21.70
N ARG A 139 22.52 -8.60 -21.68
CA ARG A 139 23.28 -9.61 -20.89
C ARG A 139 23.42 -9.25 -19.40
N ALA A 140 22.53 -8.42 -18.86
CA ALA A 140 22.53 -8.11 -17.44
C ALA A 140 21.88 -9.28 -16.68
N THR A 141 22.55 -9.78 -15.65
CA THR A 141 21.97 -10.73 -14.69
C THR A 141 20.72 -10.08 -14.10
N ALA A 142 19.54 -10.57 -14.48
CA ALA A 142 18.28 -10.13 -13.91
C ALA A 142 18.37 -10.24 -12.39
N VAL A 143 18.34 -9.11 -11.69
CA VAL A 143 18.32 -9.07 -10.23
C VAL A 143 17.02 -9.75 -9.81
N GLY A 144 17.13 -10.94 -9.22
CA GLY A 144 15.98 -11.77 -8.85
C GLY A 144 15.06 -11.05 -7.88
N PHE A 145 13.96 -10.49 -8.39
CA PHE A 145 12.82 -10.06 -7.59
C PHE A 145 11.85 -11.22 -7.45
N SER A 146 11.78 -11.83 -6.27
CA SER A 146 10.77 -12.85 -6.00
C SER A 146 9.38 -12.21 -6.04
N GLU A 147 8.44 -12.85 -6.74
CA GLU A 147 7.08 -12.34 -6.96
C GLU A 147 6.31 -12.21 -5.63
N LEU A 148 6.52 -13.16 -4.71
CA LEU A 148 5.96 -13.13 -3.36
C LEU A 148 6.45 -11.94 -2.51
N GLN A 149 7.72 -11.54 -2.63
CA GLN A 149 8.23 -10.35 -1.92
C GLN A 149 7.67 -9.05 -2.52
N ARG A 150 7.52 -8.99 -3.85
CA ARG A 150 6.88 -7.84 -4.52
C ARG A 150 5.46 -7.63 -4.01
N ASP A 151 4.70 -8.70 -3.91
CA ASP A 151 3.32 -8.66 -3.43
C ASP A 151 3.19 -8.18 -1.97
N GLU A 152 4.09 -8.60 -1.08
CA GLU A 152 4.09 -8.15 0.32
C GLU A 152 4.49 -6.68 0.47
N GLU A 153 5.48 -6.26 -0.29
CA GLU A 153 5.96 -4.90 -0.36
C GLU A 153 4.91 -3.93 -0.90
N ASP A 154 4.26 -4.28 -2.01
CA ASP A 154 3.24 -3.46 -2.66
C ASP A 154 2.00 -3.35 -1.77
N ARG A 155 1.64 -4.45 -1.09
CA ARG A 155 0.62 -4.45 -0.02
C ARG A 155 0.92 -3.48 1.11
N ASN A 156 2.16 -3.47 1.57
CA ASN A 156 2.54 -2.62 2.68
C ASN A 156 2.50 -1.14 2.28
N ASP A 157 2.90 -0.82 1.05
CA ASP A 157 2.92 0.56 0.56
C ASP A 157 1.52 1.09 0.26
N GLU A 158 0.62 0.26 -0.30
CA GLU A 158 -0.82 0.59 -0.40
C GLU A 158 -1.38 1.00 0.97
N LEU A 159 -1.03 0.24 2.02
CA LEU A 159 -1.48 0.54 3.37
C LEU A 159 -0.86 1.84 3.92
N GLN A 160 0.42 2.08 3.68
CA GLN A 160 1.09 3.31 4.12
C GLN A 160 0.51 4.54 3.41
N ASP A 161 0.22 4.44 2.12
CA ASP A 161 -0.40 5.53 1.36
C ASP A 161 -1.82 5.83 1.80
N PHE A 162 -2.58 4.80 2.15
CA PHE A 162 -3.90 4.98 2.74
C PHE A 162 -3.82 5.74 4.08
N ILE A 163 -2.94 5.31 4.98
CA ILE A 163 -2.74 5.97 6.28
C ILE A 163 -2.31 7.44 6.07
N ALA A 164 -1.31 7.66 5.22
CA ALA A 164 -0.82 9.01 4.92
C ALA A 164 -1.93 9.91 4.34
N MET A 165 -2.81 9.37 3.48
CA MET A 165 -3.94 10.13 2.94
C MET A 165 -4.99 10.46 4.00
N GLN A 166 -5.26 9.56 4.95
CA GLN A 166 -6.14 9.85 6.08
C GLN A 166 -5.56 10.98 6.95
N GLU A 167 -4.30 10.87 7.36
CA GLU A 167 -3.61 11.90 8.17
C GLU A 167 -3.61 13.27 7.48
N MET A 168 -3.40 13.31 6.16
CA MET A 168 -3.43 14.56 5.38
C MET A 168 -4.82 15.19 5.35
N ILE A 169 -5.88 14.39 5.12
CA ILE A 169 -7.25 14.91 5.11
C ILE A 169 -7.62 15.44 6.51
N GLU A 170 -7.27 14.73 7.58
CA GLU A 170 -7.52 15.18 8.95
C GLU A 170 -6.79 16.48 9.27
N LYS A 171 -5.53 16.62 8.84
CA LYS A 171 -4.76 17.86 9.01
C LYS A 171 -5.38 19.04 8.27
N GLU A 172 -5.96 18.81 7.11
CA GLU A 172 -6.62 19.84 6.30
C GLU A 172 -7.98 20.22 6.89
N MET A 173 -8.74 19.25 7.39
CA MET A 173 -9.96 19.50 8.19
C MET A 173 -9.68 20.32 9.47
N ASP A 174 -8.47 20.25 10.01
CA ASP A 174 -8.00 21.03 11.16
C ASP A 174 -7.58 22.45 10.80
N SER A 175 -7.40 22.76 9.52
CA SER A 175 -7.11 24.12 9.08
C SER A 175 -8.38 24.96 9.17
N THR A 176 -8.31 26.11 9.86
CA THR A 176 -9.46 27.02 10.07
C THR A 176 -9.97 27.70 8.78
N THR A 177 -9.50 27.27 7.62
CA THR A 177 -9.64 27.91 6.31
C THR A 177 -10.49 27.12 5.32
N VAL A 178 -11.00 25.95 5.70
CA VAL A 178 -11.80 25.09 4.80
C VAL A 178 -13.23 25.60 4.66
N SER A 179 -13.72 25.74 3.43
CA SER A 179 -15.11 26.10 3.15
C SER A 179 -16.09 24.95 3.46
N GLU A 180 -17.38 25.25 3.64
CA GLU A 180 -18.40 24.22 3.92
C GLU A 180 -18.49 23.16 2.81
N GLU A 181 -18.34 23.55 1.54
CA GLU A 181 -18.36 22.65 0.38
C GLU A 181 -17.14 21.71 0.34
N GLU A 182 -15.98 22.22 0.72
CA GLU A 182 -14.76 21.42 0.84
C GLU A 182 -14.87 20.44 2.01
N MET A 183 -15.48 20.86 3.13
CA MET A 183 -15.72 20.01 4.29
C MET A 183 -16.66 18.85 3.98
N GLU A 184 -17.75 19.08 3.24
CA GLU A 184 -18.66 18.03 2.78
C GLU A 184 -17.95 17.05 1.83
N THR A 185 -17.12 17.57 0.93
CA THR A 185 -16.30 16.76 0.03
C THR A 185 -15.32 15.88 0.80
N LEU A 186 -14.62 16.43 1.80
CA LEU A 186 -13.65 15.71 2.63
C LEU A 186 -14.32 14.61 3.45
N CYS A 187 -15.46 14.92 4.07
CA CYS A 187 -16.27 13.93 4.79
C CYS A 187 -16.76 12.82 3.87
N GLY A 188 -17.16 13.15 2.64
CA GLY A 188 -17.55 12.19 1.61
C GLY A 188 -16.40 11.27 1.17
N ILE A 189 -15.20 11.83 1.00
CA ILE A 189 -13.98 11.06 0.66
C ILE A 189 -13.59 10.13 1.81
N LEU A 190 -13.52 10.63 3.05
CA LEU A 190 -13.26 9.81 4.24
C LEU A 190 -14.30 8.70 4.43
N GLY A 191 -15.57 9.02 4.19
CA GLY A 191 -16.65 8.04 4.17
C GLY A 191 -16.37 6.94 3.14
N LYS A 192 -16.12 7.29 1.89
CA LYS A 192 -15.82 6.30 0.83
C LYS A 192 -14.57 5.47 1.11
N LEU A 193 -13.49 6.09 1.62
CA LEU A 193 -12.27 5.41 2.01
C LEU A 193 -12.52 4.37 3.11
N ARG A 194 -13.40 4.70 4.05
CA ARG A 194 -13.81 3.82 5.14
C ARG A 194 -14.74 2.68 4.70
N TRP A 195 -15.45 2.84 3.58
CA TRP A 195 -16.49 1.92 3.08
C TRP A 195 -16.14 1.19 1.77
N SER A 196 -14.95 1.38 1.19
CA SER A 196 -14.50 0.63 -0.01
C SER A 196 -14.41 -0.87 0.30
N ALA A 197 -15.52 -1.58 0.07
CA ALA A 197 -15.86 -2.89 0.64
C ALA A 197 -15.08 -4.10 0.08
N ASP A 198 -13.84 -3.93 -0.40
CA ASP A 198 -12.99 -5.02 -0.91
C ASP A 198 -11.69 -5.18 -0.07
N TRP A 199 -11.74 -4.95 1.25
CA TRP A 199 -10.58 -5.08 2.14
C TRP A 199 -10.30 -6.53 2.57
N HIS A 200 -9.82 -7.37 1.65
CA HIS A 200 -9.13 -8.63 1.98
C HIS A 200 -7.63 -8.42 2.31
N PHE A 201 -7.22 -7.19 2.66
CA PHE A 201 -5.82 -6.73 2.56
C PHE A 201 -5.11 -6.41 3.87
N ILE A 202 -5.67 -6.74 5.03
CA ILE A 202 -4.92 -6.64 6.28
C ILE A 202 -4.49 -8.04 6.66
N GLY A 203 -3.27 -8.21 7.20
CA GLY A 203 -2.74 -9.50 7.65
C GLY A 203 -3.54 -10.18 8.77
N PHE A 204 -4.79 -9.76 9.00
CA PHE A 204 -5.81 -10.35 9.84
C PHE A 204 -7.16 -10.28 9.11
N GLU A 205 -8.07 -11.19 9.41
CA GLU A 205 -9.41 -11.24 8.81
C GLU A 205 -10.30 -10.14 9.43
N GLU A 206 -10.82 -9.22 8.62
CA GLU A 206 -11.87 -8.29 9.06
C GLU A 206 -13.19 -9.05 9.12
N ILE A 207 -13.72 -9.22 10.31
CA ILE A 207 -14.91 -10.04 10.57
C ILE A 207 -16.10 -9.08 10.77
N PRO A 208 -17.17 -9.17 9.97
CA PRO A 208 -18.39 -8.42 10.24
C PRO A 208 -18.96 -8.85 11.59
N TYR A 209 -19.21 -7.93 12.52
CA TYR A 209 -19.75 -8.28 13.85
C TYR A 209 -21.06 -9.09 13.76
N ALA A 210 -21.89 -8.82 12.74
CA ALA A 210 -23.12 -9.56 12.48
C ALA A 210 -22.92 -11.05 12.13
N SER A 211 -21.70 -11.46 11.77
CA SER A 211 -21.37 -12.87 11.54
C SER A 211 -21.05 -13.64 12.84
N LEU A 212 -20.93 -12.94 13.97
CA LEU A 212 -20.68 -13.54 15.27
C LEU A 212 -22.00 -13.87 15.96
N THR A 213 -22.15 -15.11 16.41
CA THR A 213 -23.29 -15.52 17.24
C THR A 213 -22.85 -15.53 18.70
N ILE A 214 -23.15 -14.46 19.45
CA ILE A 214 -22.83 -14.37 20.88
C ILE A 214 -23.72 -15.33 21.68
N THR A 215 -23.12 -16.16 22.53
CA THR A 215 -23.78 -17.35 23.12
C THR A 215 -24.06 -17.28 24.61
N GLY A 216 -23.65 -16.21 25.29
CA GLY A 216 -23.84 -16.09 26.73
C GLY A 216 -23.31 -14.78 27.33
N GLU A 217 -23.27 -14.73 28.65
CA GLU A 217 -22.76 -13.60 29.44
C GLU A 217 -21.22 -13.50 29.39
N SER A 218 -20.68 -12.40 29.91
CA SER A 218 -19.24 -12.16 30.00
C SER A 218 -18.53 -13.30 30.73
N ILE A 219 -17.48 -13.86 30.09
CA ILE A 219 -16.61 -14.88 30.68
C ILE A 219 -15.33 -14.30 31.29
N GLY A 220 -15.12 -13.00 31.14
CA GLY A 220 -13.99 -12.29 31.72
C GLY A 220 -14.11 -10.80 31.45
N GLU A 221 -13.79 -9.99 32.46
CA GLU A 221 -13.77 -8.53 32.34
C GLU A 221 -12.44 -8.00 32.88
N GLY A 222 -11.86 -7.02 32.19
CA GLY A 222 -10.67 -6.32 32.65
C GLY A 222 -10.64 -4.87 32.13
N GLY A 223 -9.55 -4.15 32.42
CA GLY A 223 -9.40 -2.74 32.04
C GLY A 223 -9.48 -2.48 30.52
N PHE A 224 -9.25 -3.50 29.69
CA PHE A 224 -9.20 -3.39 28.23
C PHE A 224 -10.48 -3.84 27.50
N GLY A 225 -11.49 -4.35 28.22
CA GLY A 225 -12.66 -4.92 27.54
C GLY A 225 -13.40 -6.00 28.32
N VAL A 226 -14.43 -6.51 27.67
CA VAL A 226 -15.25 -7.63 28.09
C VAL A 226 -15.01 -8.79 27.13
N ILE A 227 -14.82 -10.00 27.66
CA ILE A 227 -14.63 -11.22 26.87
C ILE A 227 -15.95 -12.01 26.91
N LYS A 228 -16.49 -12.36 25.74
CA LYS A 228 -17.70 -13.14 25.58
C LYS A 228 -17.41 -14.41 24.78
N LYS A 229 -18.23 -15.45 24.98
CA LYS A 229 -18.22 -16.63 24.12
C LYS A 229 -19.11 -16.40 22.89
N ALA A 230 -18.62 -16.77 21.72
CA ALA A 230 -19.39 -16.70 20.49
C ALA A 230 -19.13 -17.91 19.58
N TYR A 231 -19.89 -18.00 18.49
CA TYR A 231 -19.55 -18.80 17.33
C TYR A 231 -19.17 -17.91 16.15
N TYR A 232 -18.09 -18.29 15.47
CA TYR A 232 -17.67 -17.74 14.18
C TYR A 232 -17.43 -18.89 13.21
N ALA A 233 -18.09 -18.86 12.05
CA ALA A 233 -18.02 -19.93 11.04
C ALA A 233 -18.24 -21.36 11.61
N GLY A 234 -19.11 -21.50 12.61
CA GLY A 234 -19.40 -22.79 13.28
C GLY A 234 -18.36 -23.23 14.32
N VAL A 235 -17.28 -22.48 14.50
CA VAL A 235 -16.25 -22.73 15.53
C VAL A 235 -16.53 -21.86 16.76
N GLN A 236 -16.34 -22.42 17.95
CA GLN A 236 -16.48 -21.68 19.19
C GLN A 236 -15.26 -20.78 19.41
N VAL A 237 -15.50 -19.50 19.70
CA VAL A 237 -14.48 -18.46 19.80
C VAL A 237 -14.67 -17.62 21.05
N ALA A 238 -13.59 -16.97 21.49
CA ALA A 238 -13.65 -15.87 22.44
C ALA A 238 -13.68 -14.54 21.68
N VAL A 239 -14.61 -13.66 22.06
CA VAL A 239 -14.74 -12.31 21.50
C VAL A 239 -14.40 -11.31 22.59
N LYS A 240 -13.31 -10.57 22.41
CA LYS A 240 -12.94 -9.48 23.31
C LYS A 240 -13.49 -8.17 22.76
N GLU A 241 -14.64 -7.74 23.27
CA GLU A 241 -15.21 -6.42 23.02
C GLU A 241 -14.41 -5.37 23.78
N LEU A 242 -13.90 -4.37 23.05
CA LEU A 242 -13.14 -3.27 23.64
C LEU A 242 -14.10 -2.25 24.27
N ARG A 243 -13.68 -1.60 25.36
CA ARG A 243 -14.55 -0.78 26.21
C ARG A 243 -15.12 0.46 25.49
N PRO A 244 -16.22 1.03 26.02
CA PRO A 244 -17.05 2.04 25.37
C PRO A 244 -16.49 3.47 25.42
N GLU A 245 -15.24 3.71 25.83
CA GLU A 245 -14.58 5.00 25.52
C GLU A 245 -14.42 5.21 24.00
N LEU A 246 -14.60 4.13 23.21
CA LEU A 246 -14.81 4.11 21.76
C LEU A 246 -16.31 4.19 21.36
N ARG A 247 -17.22 4.68 22.22
CA ARG A 247 -18.62 4.91 21.83
C ARG A 247 -18.71 6.08 20.85
N PHE A 248 -19.20 5.78 19.66
CA PHE A 248 -19.54 6.71 18.59
C PHE A 248 -20.69 7.62 19.00
N ASN A 249 -20.41 8.63 19.81
CA ASN A 249 -21.33 9.74 20.03
C ASN A 249 -20.95 10.84 19.03
N ASN A 250 -21.84 11.06 18.05
CA ASN A 250 -21.64 11.86 16.83
C ASN A 250 -21.48 13.39 17.06
N SER A 251 -21.00 13.87 18.19
CA SER A 251 -21.05 15.30 18.52
C SER A 251 -19.73 15.99 18.90
N ASP A 252 -18.62 15.27 19.12
CA ASP A 252 -17.34 15.89 19.50
C ASP A 252 -16.16 15.48 18.60
N LEU A 253 -15.71 16.40 17.74
CA LEU A 253 -14.56 16.22 16.83
C LEU A 253 -13.25 15.86 17.55
N ALA A 254 -13.02 16.36 18.76
CA ALA A 254 -11.82 16.03 19.54
C ALA A 254 -11.86 14.60 20.11
N ALA A 255 -13.04 14.12 20.50
CA ALA A 255 -13.25 12.74 20.92
C ALA A 255 -13.07 11.79 19.72
N PHE A 256 -13.60 12.16 18.56
CA PHE A 256 -13.41 11.44 17.29
C PHE A 256 -11.93 11.29 16.91
N ARG A 257 -11.10 12.34 17.08
CA ARG A 257 -9.65 12.31 16.78
C ARG A 257 -8.85 11.37 17.68
N GLY A 258 -9.15 11.32 18.98
CA GLY A 258 -8.51 10.36 19.89
C GLY A 258 -8.85 8.91 19.54
N GLN A 259 -10.11 8.68 19.15
CA GLN A 259 -10.66 7.36 18.83
C GLN A 259 -10.10 6.76 17.53
N VAL A 260 -9.73 7.59 16.53
CA VAL A 260 -9.08 7.12 15.30
C VAL A 260 -7.66 6.63 15.57
N LYS A 261 -6.88 7.37 16.37
CA LYS A 261 -5.53 6.94 16.78
C LYS A 261 -5.53 5.63 17.57
N ASP A 262 -6.53 5.45 18.43
CA ASP A 262 -6.70 4.19 19.19
C ASP A 262 -7.04 3.01 18.25
N LEU A 263 -7.85 3.24 17.22
CA LEU A 263 -8.17 2.26 16.17
C LEU A 263 -6.94 1.90 15.32
N GLU A 264 -6.07 2.86 15.02
CA GLU A 264 -4.81 2.64 14.30
C GLU A 264 -3.81 1.84 15.13
N GLU A 265 -3.62 2.20 16.39
CA GLU A 265 -2.73 1.46 17.27
C GLU A 265 -3.26 0.03 17.49
N LEU A 266 -4.59 -0.12 17.59
CA LEU A 266 -5.25 -1.41 17.63
C LEU A 266 -4.98 -2.21 16.36
N ARG A 267 -5.18 -1.65 15.16
CA ARG A 267 -4.89 -2.33 13.89
C ARG A 267 -3.43 -2.75 13.77
N ARG A 268 -2.49 -1.92 14.22
CA ARG A 268 -1.07 -2.25 14.28
C ARG A 268 -0.79 -3.44 15.21
N LYS A 269 -1.41 -3.43 16.41
CA LYS A 269 -1.32 -4.54 17.39
C LYS A 269 -1.95 -5.82 16.84
N ILE A 270 -3.09 -5.73 16.15
CA ILE A 270 -3.77 -6.87 15.50
C ILE A 270 -2.88 -7.46 14.42
N LYS A 271 -2.25 -6.63 13.56
CA LYS A 271 -1.30 -7.09 12.52
C LYS A 271 -0.13 -7.88 13.10
N LEU A 272 0.48 -7.40 14.19
CA LEU A 272 1.55 -8.11 14.89
C LEU A 272 1.07 -9.47 15.42
N ASN A 273 -0.14 -9.50 16.00
CA ASN A 273 -0.67 -10.70 16.61
C ASN A 273 -1.12 -11.76 15.59
N ALA A 274 -1.67 -11.33 14.45
CA ALA A 274 -2.15 -12.25 13.40
C ALA A 274 -1.01 -13.03 12.70
N GLY A 275 0.22 -12.49 12.73
CA GLY A 275 1.41 -13.21 12.27
C GLY A 275 1.91 -14.31 13.21
N LEU A 276 1.40 -14.39 14.44
CA LEU A 276 1.83 -15.37 15.45
C LEU A 276 0.96 -16.61 15.40
N LYS A 277 1.42 -17.64 14.68
CA LYS A 277 0.76 -18.95 14.60
C LYS A 277 1.59 -20.01 15.31
N PHE A 278 1.30 -20.24 16.59
CA PHE A 278 2.05 -21.21 17.42
C PHE A 278 1.13 -21.93 18.42
N PRO A 279 1.32 -23.24 18.69
CA PRO A 279 0.45 -24.02 19.58
C PRO A 279 0.35 -23.55 21.04
N TYR A 280 1.24 -22.65 21.48
CA TYR A 280 1.30 -22.15 22.86
C TYR A 280 0.97 -20.65 22.96
N ILE A 281 0.49 -20.04 21.87
CA ILE A 281 0.04 -18.65 21.81
C ILE A 281 -1.42 -18.68 21.36
N VAL A 282 -2.30 -17.95 22.05
CA VAL A 282 -3.73 -17.86 21.69
C VAL A 282 -3.85 -17.33 20.28
N GLN A 283 -4.47 -18.12 19.39
CA GLN A 283 -4.62 -17.75 17.99
C GLN A 283 -5.63 -16.61 17.85
N LEU A 284 -5.25 -15.56 17.12
CA LEU A 284 -6.17 -14.54 16.63
C LEU A 284 -6.71 -14.99 15.27
N PHE A 285 -8.05 -15.04 15.13
CA PHE A 285 -8.71 -15.33 13.87
C PHE A 285 -8.93 -14.06 13.06
N GLY A 286 -9.36 -12.99 13.74
CA GLY A 286 -9.64 -11.71 13.10
C GLY A 286 -10.10 -10.65 14.08
N ALA A 287 -10.63 -9.56 13.53
CA ALA A 287 -11.16 -8.46 14.33
C ALA A 287 -12.37 -7.82 13.64
N CYS A 288 -13.30 -7.30 14.45
CA CYS A 288 -14.26 -6.31 14.00
C CYS A 288 -13.66 -4.94 14.28
N THR A 289 -13.24 -4.21 13.25
CA THR A 289 -12.73 -2.83 13.38
C THR A 289 -13.73 -1.79 12.89
N VAL A 290 -14.91 -2.22 12.44
CA VAL A 290 -16.02 -1.36 12.05
C VAL A 290 -16.93 -1.03 13.25
N PRO A 291 -17.15 0.27 13.52
CA PRO A 291 -18.12 0.77 14.50
C PRO A 291 -19.56 0.24 14.30
N PRO A 292 -20.38 0.08 15.36
CA PRO A 292 -20.22 0.62 16.71
C PRO A 292 -19.49 -0.29 17.70
N THR A 293 -19.23 -1.54 17.32
CA THR A 293 -18.66 -2.54 18.22
C THR A 293 -17.33 -3.03 17.67
N ILE A 294 -16.25 -2.63 18.33
CA ILE A 294 -14.89 -3.04 18.00
C ILE A 294 -14.53 -4.23 18.88
N CYS A 295 -14.11 -5.34 18.27
CA CYS A 295 -13.73 -6.53 19.03
C CYS A 295 -12.67 -7.38 18.34
N LEU A 296 -12.00 -8.22 19.12
CA LEU A 296 -11.04 -9.21 18.64
C LEU A 296 -11.66 -10.60 18.72
N VAL A 297 -11.51 -11.39 17.66
CA VAL A 297 -12.01 -12.75 17.55
C VAL A 297 -10.83 -13.71 17.68
N MET A 298 -10.80 -14.50 18.75
CA MET A 298 -9.67 -15.34 19.12
C MET A 298 -10.10 -16.73 19.55
N GLU A 299 -9.13 -17.65 19.61
CA GLU A 299 -9.29 -18.98 20.16
C GLU A 299 -9.87 -18.93 21.58
N LEU A 300 -10.84 -19.80 21.86
CA LEU A 300 -11.41 -19.95 23.18
C LEU A 300 -10.53 -20.85 24.05
N SER A 301 -10.02 -20.33 25.16
CA SER A 301 -9.37 -21.13 26.20
C SER A 301 -10.41 -21.68 27.18
N ASP A 302 -10.85 -22.92 26.98
CA ASP A 302 -11.95 -23.54 27.75
C ASP A 302 -11.74 -23.60 29.27
N HIS A 303 -10.48 -23.58 29.71
CA HIS A 303 -10.12 -23.71 31.12
C HIS A 303 -9.92 -22.36 31.82
N GLY A 304 -10.13 -21.24 31.12
CA GLY A 304 -9.89 -19.90 31.65
C GLY A 304 -8.41 -19.57 31.78
N SER A 305 -8.08 -18.58 32.62
CA SER A 305 -6.68 -18.15 32.77
C SER A 305 -5.86 -19.18 33.56
N LEU A 306 -4.54 -19.20 33.35
CA LEU A 306 -3.63 -20.00 34.16
C LEU A 306 -3.76 -19.68 35.65
N TYR A 307 -4.03 -18.41 36.00
CA TYR A 307 -4.29 -17.99 37.37
C TYR A 307 -5.50 -18.73 37.98
N ASP A 308 -6.60 -18.84 37.23
CA ASP A 308 -7.82 -19.53 37.67
C ASP A 308 -7.58 -21.03 37.86
N VAL A 309 -6.79 -21.64 36.97
CA VAL A 309 -6.39 -23.05 37.09
C VAL A 309 -5.53 -23.27 38.33
N LEU A 310 -4.50 -22.44 38.56
CA LEU A 310 -3.62 -22.53 39.72
C LEU A 310 -4.35 -22.28 41.04
N LYS A 311 -5.28 -21.33 41.07
CA LYS A 311 -6.12 -21.05 42.24
C LYS A 311 -6.98 -22.25 42.59
N ARG A 312 -7.70 -22.82 41.62
CA ARG A 312 -8.52 -24.03 41.82
C ARG A 312 -7.69 -25.24 42.25
N ALA A 313 -6.43 -25.33 41.81
CA ALA A 313 -5.52 -26.38 42.22
C ALA A 313 -5.01 -26.22 43.67
N ARG A 314 -4.97 -24.99 44.20
CA ARG A 314 -4.60 -24.71 45.60
C ARG A 314 -5.76 -24.82 46.58
N GLU A 315 -6.99 -24.72 46.09
CA GLU A 315 -8.24 -24.87 46.86
C GLU A 315 -8.70 -26.34 46.97
N LYS A 316 -8.00 -27.26 46.32
CA LYS A 316 -8.13 -28.72 46.45
C LYS A 316 -7.02 -29.28 47.33
#